data_AF-A0A166CJ98-F1
#
_entry.id   AF-A0A166CJ98-F1
#
_cell.length_a   1.000
_cell.length_b   1.000
_cell.length_c   1.000
_cell.angle_alpha   90.00
_cell.angle_beta   90.00
_cell.angle_gamma   90.00
#
_symmetry.space_group_name_H-M   'P 1'
#
loop_
_entity.id
_entity.type
_entity.pdbx_description
1 polymer ?
#
loop_
_entity_poly.entity_id
_entity_poly.type
_entity_poly.pdbx_seq_one_letter_code
_entity_poly.pdbx_strand_id
1 'polypeptide(L)'
;MSYPVRLCEYIDDYTAFSKILCERHSKNNALRQALTQSLRCYWYDKLEELRTTKPLDHAVLRRYLSVEFSWLEFGKALGLSEEVENAEREREKKEAARLCAWRECQYHKVKPPSPPNVCKGCGEARYCGRECQIKDWKAGHKRVCKRIKDESHTSKV
;
A
#
# COMPACT_ATOMS: atom_id res chain seq x y z
N MET A 1 -4.63 14.36 9.54
CA MET A 1 -5.94 13.70 9.69
C MET A 1 -6.17 13.43 11.17
N SER A 2 -7.32 13.85 11.73
CA SER A 2 -7.70 13.55 13.12
C SER A 2 -8.54 12.28 13.13
N TYR A 3 -8.04 11.21 13.75
CA TYR A 3 -8.80 9.96 13.88
C TYR A 3 -9.96 10.13 14.87
N PRO A 4 -11.10 9.44 14.66
CA PRO A 4 -12.19 9.42 15.63
C PRO A 4 -11.68 8.96 17.00
N VAL A 5 -12.18 9.58 18.08
CA VAL A 5 -11.77 9.28 19.46
C VAL A 5 -11.93 7.81 19.83
N ARG A 6 -12.89 7.11 19.20
CA ARG A 6 -13.23 5.71 19.45
C ARG A 6 -12.69 4.72 18.41
N LEU A 7 -11.76 5.13 17.54
CA LEU A 7 -11.25 4.24 16.49
C LEU A 7 -10.60 2.98 17.08
N CYS A 8 -9.85 3.11 18.17
CA CYS A 8 -9.23 1.97 18.84
C CYS A 8 -10.29 0.99 19.36
N GLU A 9 -11.36 1.48 20.00
CA GLU A 9 -12.46 0.65 20.52
C GLU A 9 -13.06 -0.23 19.42
N TYR A 10 -13.32 0.36 18.24
CA TYR A 10 -13.82 -0.42 17.10
C TYR A 10 -12.82 -1.48 16.63
N ILE A 11 -11.54 -1.14 16.52
CA ILE A 11 -10.52 -2.12 16.11
C ILE A 11 -10.40 -3.24 17.15
N ASP A 12 -10.49 -2.91 18.44
CA ASP A 12 -10.41 -3.87 19.54
C ASP A 12 -11.61 -4.82 19.54
N ASP A 13 -12.83 -4.33 19.24
CA ASP A 13 -14.02 -5.16 19.07
C ASP A 13 -13.85 -6.17 17.91
N TYR A 14 -13.37 -5.70 16.75
CA TYR A 14 -13.07 -6.59 15.61
C TYR A 14 -11.93 -7.57 15.92
N THR A 15 -10.98 -7.17 16.76
CA THR A 15 -9.88 -8.04 17.22
C THR A 15 -10.42 -9.15 18.12
N ALA A 16 -11.27 -8.83 19.10
CA ALA A 16 -11.92 -9.81 19.97
C ALA A 16 -12.79 -10.78 19.17
N PHE A 17 -13.60 -10.26 18.24
CA PHE A 17 -14.38 -11.08 17.32
C PHE A 17 -13.51 -12.03 16.49
N SER A 18 -12.38 -11.54 15.96
CA SER A 18 -11.47 -12.33 15.14
C SER A 18 -10.79 -13.45 15.91
N LYS A 19 -10.41 -13.21 17.17
CA LYS A 19 -9.87 -14.25 18.06
C LYS A 19 -10.88 -15.39 18.24
N ILE A 20 -12.12 -15.05 18.60
CA ILE A 20 -13.22 -16.03 18.77
C ILE A 20 -13.48 -16.80 17.46
N LEU A 21 -13.52 -16.10 16.33
CA LEU A 21 -13.71 -16.69 15.01
C LEU A 21 -12.59 -17.68 14.66
N CYS A 22 -11.33 -17.30 14.92
CA CYS A 22 -10.16 -18.13 14.65
C CYS A 22 -10.03 -19.35 15.59
N GLU A 23 -10.47 -19.23 16.84
CA GLU A 23 -10.51 -20.31 17.83
C GLU A 23 -11.60 -21.34 17.51
N ARG A 24 -12.80 -20.87 17.12
CA ARG A 24 -13.96 -21.74 16.90
C ARG A 24 -14.01 -22.38 15.52
N HIS A 25 -13.33 -21.78 14.54
CA HIS A 25 -13.46 -22.19 13.15
C HIS A 25 -12.11 -22.41 12.46
N SER A 26 -12.08 -23.45 11.62
CA SER A 26 -10.91 -23.79 10.82
C SER A 26 -10.55 -22.68 9.82
N LYS A 27 -9.34 -22.74 9.27
CA LYS A 27 -8.86 -21.80 8.23
C LYS A 27 -9.71 -21.82 6.95
N ASN A 28 -10.54 -22.84 6.75
CA ASN A 28 -11.42 -22.99 5.59
C ASN A 28 -12.80 -22.37 5.79
N ASN A 29 -13.08 -21.78 6.96
CA ASN A 29 -14.33 -21.09 7.21
C ASN A 29 -14.44 -19.83 6.32
N ALA A 30 -15.56 -19.70 5.61
CA ALA A 30 -15.77 -18.63 4.64
C ALA A 30 -15.71 -17.22 5.26
N LEU A 31 -16.27 -17.04 6.46
CA LEU A 31 -16.25 -15.74 7.15
C LEU A 31 -14.82 -15.37 7.58
N ARG A 32 -14.07 -16.34 8.11
CA ARG A 32 -12.65 -16.16 8.43
C ARG A 32 -11.84 -15.79 7.19
N GLN A 33 -12.01 -16.52 6.09
CA GLN A 33 -11.31 -16.23 4.83
C GLN A 33 -11.63 -14.84 4.29
N ALA A 34 -12.92 -14.48 4.24
CA ALA A 34 -13.37 -13.18 3.74
C ALA A 34 -12.81 -12.03 4.58
N LEU A 35 -12.84 -12.16 5.91
CA LEU A 35 -12.31 -11.14 6.82
C LEU A 35 -10.79 -11.02 6.69
N THR A 36 -10.06 -12.14 6.70
CA THR A 36 -8.61 -12.15 6.53
C THR A 36 -8.21 -11.53 5.19
N GLN A 37 -8.85 -11.93 4.08
CA GLN A 37 -8.55 -11.40 2.75
C GLN A 37 -8.83 -9.90 2.65
N SER A 38 -9.94 -9.43 3.23
CA SER A 38 -10.28 -8.01 3.22
C SER A 38 -9.27 -7.18 4.00
N LEU A 39 -8.83 -7.66 5.16
CA LEU A 39 -7.82 -6.98 5.96
C LEU A 39 -6.46 -6.97 5.24
N ARG A 40 -6.04 -8.11 4.66
CA ARG A 40 -4.75 -8.26 3.96
C ARG A 40 -4.51 -7.19 2.89
N CYS A 41 -5.55 -6.80 2.16
CA CYS A 41 -5.45 -5.79 1.10
C CYS A 41 -4.94 -4.42 1.58
N TYR A 42 -5.14 -4.07 2.84
CA TYR A 42 -4.85 -2.72 3.35
C TYR A 42 -4.00 -2.72 4.63
N TRP A 43 -3.82 -3.88 5.27
CA TRP A 43 -3.24 -3.95 6.61
C TRP A 43 -1.82 -3.42 6.70
N TYR A 44 -0.92 -3.93 5.86
CA TYR A 44 0.47 -3.49 5.87
C TYR A 44 0.61 -2.03 5.45
N ASP A 45 -0.12 -1.60 4.41
CA ASP A 45 -0.10 -0.19 3.95
C ASP A 45 -0.52 0.78 5.03
N LYS A 46 -1.59 0.46 5.76
CA LYS A 46 -2.06 1.30 6.85
C LYS A 46 -1.11 1.27 8.03
N LEU A 47 -0.49 0.14 8.33
CA LEU A 47 0.54 0.04 9.36
C LEU A 47 1.76 0.90 9.03
N GLU A 48 2.23 0.85 7.78
CA GLU A 48 3.33 1.69 7.29
C GLU A 48 2.96 3.19 7.31
N GLU A 49 1.75 3.54 6.89
CA GLU A 49 1.23 4.92 6.94
C GLU A 49 1.18 5.46 8.39
N LEU A 50 0.68 4.66 9.33
CA LEU A 50 0.59 5.03 10.75
C LEU A 50 1.98 5.29 11.35
N ARG A 51 2.98 4.51 10.96
CA ARG A 51 4.37 4.62 11.47
C ARG A 51 5.16 5.75 10.86
N THR A 52 4.94 6.03 9.57
CA THR A 52 5.61 7.11 8.84
C THR A 52 4.99 8.48 9.16
N THR A 53 3.70 8.53 9.46
CA THR A 53 3.00 9.76 9.85
C THR A 53 3.13 9.97 11.36
N LYS A 54 4.16 10.71 11.80
CA LYS A 54 4.32 11.08 13.21
C LYS A 54 3.83 12.50 13.48
N PRO A 55 2.72 12.69 14.21
CA PRO A 55 2.25 14.01 14.62
C PRO A 55 3.24 14.68 15.57
N LEU A 56 3.39 16.01 15.47
CA LEU A 56 4.21 16.80 16.40
C LEU A 56 3.55 16.95 17.77
N ASP A 57 2.21 16.93 17.83
CA ASP A 57 1.45 17.03 19.07
C ASP A 57 1.49 15.70 19.85
N HIS A 58 1.95 15.74 21.10
CA HIS A 58 2.07 14.56 21.97
C HIS A 58 0.75 13.85 22.28
N ALA A 59 -0.35 14.60 22.45
CA ALA A 59 -1.67 14.01 22.70
C ALA A 59 -2.19 13.29 21.44
N VAL A 60 -1.93 13.86 20.26
CA VAL A 60 -2.25 13.22 18.97
C VAL A 60 -1.34 12.01 18.72
N LEU A 61 -0.05 12.12 19.03
CA LEU A 61 0.92 11.02 18.93
C LEU A 61 0.48 9.82 19.78
N ARG A 62 0.06 10.05 21.03
CA ARG A 62 -0.44 8.95 21.90
C ARG A 62 -1.60 8.21 21.26
N ARG A 63 -2.53 8.93 20.61
CA ARG A 63 -3.66 8.32 19.89
C ARG A 63 -3.19 7.54 18.67
N TYR A 64 -2.25 8.09 17.89
CA TYR A 64 -1.64 7.40 16.74
C TYR A 64 -0.99 6.07 17.16
N LEU A 65 -0.19 6.09 18.23
CA LEU A 65 0.44 4.89 18.77
C LEU A 65 -0.58 3.85 19.26
N SER A 66 -1.68 4.30 19.87
CA SER A 66 -2.76 3.41 20.27
C SER A 66 -3.46 2.77 19.07
N VAL A 67 -3.74 3.54 18.02
CA VAL A 67 -4.35 3.02 16.78
C VAL A 67 -3.40 2.06 16.08
N GLU A 68 -2.11 2.38 16.00
CA GLU A 68 -1.06 1.50 15.47
C GLU A 68 -1.04 0.16 16.21
N PHE A 69 -1.04 0.21 17.55
CA PHE A 69 -1.05 -0.99 18.38
C PHE A 69 -2.29 -1.85 18.15
N SER A 70 -3.49 -1.28 18.23
CA SER A 70 -4.73 -2.02 17.99
C SER A 70 -4.77 -2.60 16.56
N TRP A 71 -4.31 -1.85 15.55
CA TRP A 71 -4.25 -2.32 14.16
C TRP A 71 -3.28 -3.50 13.96
N LEU A 72 -2.12 -3.45 14.62
CA LEU A 72 -1.16 -4.54 14.63
C LEU A 72 -1.75 -5.81 15.27
N GLU A 73 -2.41 -5.67 16.43
CA GLU A 73 -3.04 -6.79 17.14
C GLU A 73 -4.22 -7.40 16.35
N PHE A 74 -4.98 -6.57 15.63
CA PHE A 74 -6.05 -7.06 14.76
C PHE A 74 -5.51 -7.97 13.64
N GLY A 75 -4.41 -7.56 12.98
CA GLY A 75 -3.75 -8.38 11.97
C GLY A 75 -3.25 -9.72 12.53
N LYS A 76 -2.59 -9.67 13.70
CA LYS A 76 -2.11 -10.88 14.38
C LYS A 76 -3.25 -11.83 14.76
N ALA A 77 -4.40 -11.32 15.21
CA ALA A 77 -5.56 -12.14 15.52
C ALA A 77 -6.09 -12.93 14.31
N LEU A 78 -5.87 -12.41 13.10
CA LEU A 78 -6.23 -13.07 11.83
C LEU A 78 -5.06 -13.86 11.22
N GLY A 79 -3.91 -13.94 11.90
CA GLY A 79 -2.72 -14.67 11.48
C GLY A 79 -1.89 -13.96 10.42
N LEU A 80 -2.03 -12.63 10.27
CA LEU A 80 -1.16 -11.84 9.41
C LEU A 80 0.19 -11.62 10.11
N SER A 81 1.28 -11.81 9.36
CA SER A 81 2.64 -11.56 9.82
C SER A 81 3.21 -10.36 9.08
N GLU A 82 3.69 -9.36 9.82
CA GLU A 82 4.28 -8.15 9.23
C GLU A 82 5.40 -8.47 8.24
N GLU A 83 6.27 -9.40 8.60
CA GLU A 83 7.40 -9.84 7.77
C GLU A 83 6.91 -10.47 6.46
N VAL A 84 5.87 -11.30 6.52
CA VAL A 84 5.31 -12.00 5.36
C VAL A 84 4.58 -11.01 4.46
N GLU A 85 3.71 -10.18 5.01
CA GLU A 85 2.94 -9.19 4.23
C GLU A 85 3.86 -8.16 3.56
N ASN A 86 4.92 -7.72 4.26
CA ASN A 86 5.95 -6.86 3.69
C ASN A 86 6.69 -7.57 2.55
N ALA A 87 7.16 -8.80 2.77
CA ALA A 87 7.91 -9.56 1.78
C ALA A 87 7.10 -9.81 0.50
N GLU A 88 5.82 -10.14 0.65
CA GLU A 88 4.91 -10.32 -0.49
C GLU A 88 4.69 -9.01 -1.26
N ARG A 89 4.42 -7.92 -0.55
CA ARG A 89 4.28 -6.60 -1.16
C ARG A 89 5.54 -6.17 -1.91
N GLU A 90 6.72 -6.36 -1.31
CA GLU A 90 7.99 -6.04 -1.96
C GLU A 90 8.25 -6.94 -3.17
N ARG A 91 7.84 -8.21 -3.11
CA ARG A 91 7.87 -9.10 -4.27
C ARG A 91 6.94 -8.59 -5.38
N GLU A 92 5.71 -8.23 -5.07
CA GLU A 92 4.75 -7.68 -6.03
C GLU A 92 5.26 -6.39 -6.68
N LYS A 93 5.79 -5.45 -5.89
CA LYS A 93 6.44 -4.23 -6.40
C LYS A 93 7.60 -4.56 -7.33
N LYS A 94 8.46 -5.54 -6.97
CA LYS A 94 9.57 -5.99 -7.81
C LYS A 94 9.10 -6.66 -9.09
N GLU A 95 8.04 -7.46 -9.06
CA GLU A 95 7.46 -8.07 -10.25
C GLU A 95 6.81 -7.02 -11.16
N ALA A 96 6.02 -6.10 -10.61
CA ALA A 96 5.44 -4.98 -11.35
C ALA A 96 6.54 -4.09 -11.98
N ALA A 97 7.65 -3.89 -11.27
CA ALA A 97 8.81 -3.14 -11.77
C ALA A 97 9.54 -3.84 -12.94
N ARG A 98 9.24 -5.10 -13.24
CA ARG A 98 9.77 -5.80 -14.42
C ARG A 98 8.90 -5.60 -15.66
N LEU A 99 7.72 -5.01 -15.52
CA LEU A 99 6.75 -4.82 -16.60
C LEU A 99 6.79 -3.38 -17.14
N CYS A 100 6.21 -3.19 -18.31
CA CYS A 100 6.02 -1.87 -18.91
C CYS A 100 4.83 -1.16 -18.25
N ALA A 101 4.99 0.09 -17.85
CA ALA A 101 3.93 0.90 -17.27
C ALA A 101 2.85 1.32 -18.29
N TRP A 102 3.19 1.33 -19.58
CA TRP A 102 2.23 1.69 -20.63
C TRP A 102 1.20 0.58 -20.85
N ARG A 103 -0.07 0.83 -20.49
CA ARG A 103 -1.14 -0.19 -20.44
C ARG A 103 -1.42 -0.89 -21.77
N GLU A 104 -1.24 -0.18 -22.89
CA GLU A 104 -1.44 -0.73 -24.23
C GLU A 104 -0.21 -1.47 -24.79
N CYS A 105 0.88 -1.56 -24.01
CA CYS A 105 2.05 -2.35 -24.39
C CYS A 105 1.82 -3.82 -24.08
N GLN A 106 2.21 -4.73 -24.98
CA GLN A 106 2.21 -6.17 -24.70
C GLN A 106 3.04 -6.52 -23.45
N TYR A 107 4.10 -5.75 -23.17
CA TYR A 107 4.96 -5.94 -22.01
C TYR A 107 4.38 -5.37 -20.71
N HIS A 108 3.16 -4.83 -20.73
CA HIS A 108 2.44 -4.46 -19.52
C HIS A 108 2.02 -5.68 -18.69
N LYS A 109 1.78 -6.81 -19.37
CA LYS A 109 1.36 -8.07 -18.76
C LYS A 109 2.44 -9.16 -18.85
N VAL A 110 3.43 -8.97 -19.71
CA VAL A 110 4.49 -9.96 -19.98
C VAL A 110 5.85 -9.32 -19.80
N LYS A 111 6.82 -10.07 -19.27
CA LYS A 111 8.18 -9.57 -19.07
C LYS A 111 8.84 -9.21 -20.42
N PRO A 112 9.39 -8.00 -20.59
CA PRO A 112 10.15 -7.64 -21.77
C PRO A 112 11.49 -8.40 -21.83
N PRO A 113 12.06 -8.57 -23.04
CA PRO A 113 13.34 -9.27 -23.23
C PRO A 113 14.53 -8.54 -22.58
N SER A 114 14.45 -7.22 -22.41
CA SER A 114 15.43 -6.40 -21.70
C SER A 114 14.80 -5.70 -20.48
N PRO A 115 15.59 -5.40 -19.42
CA PRO A 115 15.09 -4.67 -18.27
C PRO A 115 14.49 -3.31 -18.67
N PRO A 116 13.28 -2.96 -18.18
CA PRO A 116 12.64 -1.71 -18.56
C PRO A 116 13.35 -0.51 -17.92
N ASN A 117 13.43 0.58 -18.69
CA ASN A 117 14.05 1.83 -18.28
C ASN A 117 13.13 2.58 -17.30
N VAL A 118 13.71 3.06 -16.20
CA VAL A 118 13.00 3.87 -15.20
C VAL A 118 12.74 5.28 -15.76
N CYS A 119 11.54 5.79 -15.52
CA CYS A 119 11.21 7.19 -15.77
C CYS A 119 12.11 8.09 -14.92
N LYS A 120 13.02 8.82 -15.57
CA LYS A 120 13.94 9.74 -14.89
C LYS A 120 13.23 10.87 -14.11
N GLY A 121 11.95 11.12 -14.39
CA GLY A 121 11.17 12.16 -13.72
C GLY A 121 10.58 11.72 -12.38
N CYS A 122 9.94 10.55 -12.31
CA CYS A 122 9.30 10.08 -11.07
C CYS A 122 10.05 8.95 -10.35
N GLY A 123 10.98 8.27 -11.01
CA GLY A 123 11.66 7.09 -10.45
C GLY A 123 10.79 5.83 -10.34
N GLU A 124 9.49 5.92 -10.63
CA GLU A 124 8.51 4.85 -10.37
C GLU A 124 8.11 4.10 -11.64
N ALA A 125 7.63 4.81 -12.68
CA ALA A 125 7.17 4.19 -13.91
C ALA A 125 8.34 3.63 -14.72
N ARG A 126 8.15 2.45 -15.33
CA ARG A 126 9.19 1.75 -16.09
C ARG A 126 8.70 1.41 -17.49
N TYR A 127 9.56 1.55 -18.49
CA TYR A 127 9.17 1.38 -19.90
C TYR A 127 10.15 0.48 -20.63
N CYS A 128 9.64 -0.46 -21.44
CA CYS A 128 10.48 -1.31 -22.28
C CYS A 128 11.29 -0.51 -23.33
N GLY A 129 10.89 0.74 -23.60
CA GLY A 129 11.60 1.64 -24.51
C GLY A 129 11.04 3.06 -24.49
N ARG A 130 11.75 3.98 -25.13
CA ARG A 130 11.40 5.41 -25.21
C ARG A 130 10.02 5.64 -25.83
N GLU A 131 9.63 4.84 -26.80
CA GLU A 131 8.32 4.96 -27.45
C GLU A 131 7.15 4.77 -26.47
N CYS A 132 7.22 3.75 -25.61
CA CYS A 132 6.18 3.50 -24.60
C CYS A 132 6.12 4.63 -23.58
N GLN A 133 7.26 5.20 -23.20
CA GLN A 133 7.29 6.39 -22.35
C GLN A 133 6.58 7.59 -22.99
N ILE A 134 6.82 7.85 -24.29
CA ILE A 134 6.17 8.97 -25.00
C ILE A 134 4.66 8.74 -25.13
N LYS A 135 4.23 7.50 -25.42
CA LYS A 135 2.80 7.14 -25.51
C LYS A 135 2.11 7.33 -24.16
N ASP A 136 2.69 6.80 -23.09
CA ASP A 136 2.15 6.94 -21.73
C ASP A 136 2.14 8.40 -21.25
N TRP A 137 3.18 9.17 -21.60
CA TRP A 137 3.25 10.60 -21.34
C TRP A 137 2.04 11.35 -21.91
N LYS A 138 1.68 11.07 -23.17
CA LYS A 138 0.53 11.68 -23.84
C LYS A 138 -0.79 11.21 -23.25
N ALA A 139 -0.89 9.93 -22.89
CA ALA A 139 -2.10 9.32 -22.38
C ALA A 139 -2.47 9.74 -20.95
N GLY A 140 -1.50 10.13 -20.13
CA GLY A 140 -1.83 10.66 -18.81
C GLY A 140 -0.67 10.73 -17.82
N HIS A 141 0.44 10.03 -18.05
CA HIS A 141 1.55 9.98 -17.09
C HIS A 141 2.08 11.37 -16.70
N LYS A 142 2.04 12.34 -17.63
CA LYS A 142 2.41 13.73 -17.36
C LYS A 142 1.64 14.37 -16.20
N ARG A 143 0.43 13.92 -15.89
CA ARG A 143 -0.41 14.47 -14.80
C ARG A 143 -0.01 13.93 -13.42
N VAL A 144 0.65 12.78 -13.38
CA VAL A 144 0.97 12.06 -12.14
C VAL A 144 2.47 11.98 -11.86
N CYS A 145 3.31 12.35 -12.84
CA CYS A 145 4.76 12.33 -12.69
C CYS A 145 5.24 13.33 -11.64
N LYS A 146 5.97 12.85 -10.61
CA LYS A 146 6.46 13.63 -9.46
C LYS A 146 7.27 14.87 -9.86
N ARG A 147 8.10 14.80 -10.91
CA ARG A 147 8.83 15.97 -11.46
C ARG A 147 7.92 17.18 -11.71
N ILE A 148 6.69 16.98 -12.19
CA ILE A 148 5.74 18.08 -12.45
C ILE A 148 5.07 18.56 -11.15
N LYS A 149 4.91 17.69 -10.15
CA LYS A 149 4.38 18.09 -8.84
C LYS A 149 5.38 18.98 -8.09
N ASP A 150 6.67 18.68 -8.16
CA ASP A 150 7.70 19.48 -7.48
C ASP A 150 7.85 20.88 -8.10
N GLU A 151 7.63 21.02 -9.42
CA GLU A 151 7.63 22.32 -10.12
C GLU A 151 6.38 23.17 -9.82
N SER A 152 5.30 22.57 -9.31
CA SER A 152 4.04 23.29 -9.02
C SER A 152 4.02 24.06 -7.68
N HIS A 153 5.10 24.03 -6.90
CA HIS A 153 5.24 24.79 -5.65
C HIS A 153 6.24 25.96 -5.69
N THR A 154 6.77 26.32 -6.87
CA THR A 154 7.55 27.56 -7.04
C THR A 154 6.90 28.49 -8.07
N SER A 155 5.72 29.00 -7.73
CA SER A 155 5.28 30.27 -8.31
C SER A 155 6.21 31.37 -7.80
N LYS A 156 7.10 31.81 -8.69
CA LYS A 156 8.00 32.94 -8.52
C LYS A 156 7.21 34.20 -8.12
N VAL A 157 7.66 34.87 -7.05
CA VAL A 157 7.55 36.32 -6.84
C VAL A 157 8.85 36.94 -7.34
#